data_AF-A0AAD8F088-F1
#
_entry.id   AF-A0AAD8F088-F1
#
_cell.length_a   1.000
_cell.length_b   1.000
_cell.length_c   1.000
_cell.angle_alpha   90.00
_cell.angle_beta   90.00
_cell.angle_gamma   90.00
#
_symmetry.space_group_name_H-M   'P 1'
#
loop_
_entity.id
_entity.type
_entity.pdbx_description
1 polymer ?
#
loop_
_entity_poly.entity_id
_entity_poly.type
_entity_poly.pdbx_seq_one_letter_code
_entity_poly.pdbx_strand_id
1 'polypeptide(L)'
;MMDGCLGQKGFRLPRPAVYTPVELAVIDDQIKVEIIKEKAAERYGDIPLEVVYIYRSKPTLGVAIEGGANTRQPLPKVINVQPGGSAYESGGLRVGHVILEVNGQPAVGLSHSDTARLIAEAFKNKDNDRMELLVTEWSDTLLDTITVDVGLLQV
;
A
#
# COMPACT_ATOMS: atom_id res chain seq x y z
N MET A 1 5.03 -15.66 42.42
CA MET A 1 3.87 -15.99 41.58
C MET A 1 3.81 -14.95 40.48
N MET A 2 3.96 -15.44 39.24
CA MET A 2 3.70 -14.83 37.92
C MET A 2 4.40 -13.51 37.59
N ASP A 3 5.48 -13.53 36.79
CA ASP A 3 5.54 -13.63 35.29
C ASP A 3 5.42 -12.22 34.71
N GLY A 4 6.28 -11.72 33.83
CA GLY A 4 7.25 -12.32 32.94
C GLY A 4 7.43 -11.27 31.83
N CYS A 5 8.67 -10.90 31.53
CA CYS A 5 9.02 -9.81 30.63
C CYS A 5 8.27 -9.89 29.29
N LEU A 6 7.53 -8.83 28.93
CA LEU A 6 7.12 -8.59 27.54
C LEU A 6 8.34 -8.12 26.76
N GLY A 7 9.19 -9.08 26.40
CA GLY A 7 10.21 -8.89 25.38
C GLY A 7 9.52 -8.65 24.06
N GLN A 8 9.47 -7.40 23.61
CA GLN A 8 9.26 -7.11 22.20
C GLN A 8 10.29 -7.92 21.41
N LYS A 9 9.82 -8.84 20.57
CA LYS A 9 10.65 -9.61 19.65
C LYS A 9 11.17 -8.65 18.57
N GLY A 10 12.13 -7.81 18.95
CA GLY A 10 12.95 -7.05 18.02
C GLY A 10 13.68 -8.03 17.12
N PHE A 11 13.51 -7.84 15.82
CA PHE A 11 14.19 -8.55 14.76
C PHE A 11 15.72 -8.55 15.02
N ARG A 12 16.27 -9.67 15.52
CA ARG A 12 17.72 -9.83 15.68
C ARG A 12 18.28 -10.41 14.39
N LEU A 13 18.74 -9.54 13.50
CA LEU A 13 19.61 -9.97 12.42
C LEU A 13 20.91 -10.55 12.99
N PRO A 14 21.38 -11.73 12.54
CA PRO A 14 22.77 -12.09 12.74
C PRO A 14 23.62 -10.98 12.14
N ARG A 15 24.68 -10.53 12.83
CA ARG A 15 25.58 -9.49 12.33
C ARG A 15 26.73 -10.15 11.54
N PRO A 16 26.63 -10.36 10.22
CA PRO A 16 27.82 -10.64 9.43
C PRO A 16 28.76 -9.41 9.48
N ALA A 17 30.07 -9.66 9.41
CA ALA A 17 31.07 -8.59 9.51
C ALA A 17 31.06 -7.65 8.28
N VAL A 18 30.49 -8.08 7.16
CA VAL A 18 30.31 -7.30 5.92
C VAL A 18 29.04 -7.80 5.22
N TYR A 19 28.14 -6.90 4.84
CA TYR A 19 26.97 -7.20 4.02
C TYR A 19 27.33 -7.08 2.54
N THR A 20 26.80 -7.97 1.71
CA THR A 20 26.89 -7.86 0.25
C THR A 20 26.08 -6.67 -0.27
N PRO A 21 26.39 -6.12 -1.46
CA PRO A 21 25.58 -5.06 -2.06
C PRO A 21 24.09 -5.43 -2.21
N VAL A 22 23.79 -6.72 -2.45
CA VAL A 22 22.42 -7.23 -2.55
C VAL A 22 21.72 -7.19 -1.18
N GLU A 23 22.40 -7.65 -0.12
CA GLU A 23 21.85 -7.59 1.24
C GLU A 23 21.64 -6.14 1.69
N LEU A 24 22.55 -5.22 1.36
CA LEU A 24 22.39 -3.79 1.65
C LEU A 24 21.17 -3.20 0.94
N ALA A 25 20.94 -3.55 -0.33
CA ALA A 25 19.77 -3.08 -1.08
C ALA A 25 18.45 -3.63 -0.49
N VAL A 26 18.44 -4.88 -0.04
CA VAL A 26 17.28 -5.47 0.64
C VAL A 26 17.00 -4.76 1.97
N ILE A 27 18.05 -4.48 2.75
CA ILE A 27 17.93 -3.73 4.02
C ILE A 27 17.41 -2.32 3.75
N ASP A 28 17.92 -1.63 2.73
CA ASP A 28 17.48 -0.29 2.33
C ASP A 28 16.00 -0.26 1.93
N ASP A 29 15.53 -1.24 1.14
CA ASP A 29 14.12 -1.34 0.78
C ASP A 29 13.23 -1.68 1.98
N GLN A 30 13.68 -2.53 2.92
CA GLN A 30 12.94 -2.80 4.16
C GLN A 30 12.80 -1.54 5.04
N ILE A 31 13.88 -0.77 5.19
CA ILE A 31 13.86 0.48 5.96
C ILE A 31 12.89 1.48 5.31
N LYS A 32 12.91 1.61 3.98
CA LYS A 32 11.95 2.49 3.27
C LYS A 32 10.51 2.09 3.54
N VAL A 33 10.19 0.81 3.49
CA VAL A 33 8.84 0.30 3.75
C VAL A 33 8.36 0.67 5.15
N GLU A 34 9.21 0.50 6.17
CA GLU A 34 8.87 0.89 7.54
C GLU A 34 8.62 2.39 7.67
N ILE A 35 9.47 3.23 7.05
CA ILE A 35 9.28 4.69 7.04
C ILE A 35 7.96 5.08 6.36
N ILE A 36 7.60 4.44 5.26
CA ILE A 36 6.32 4.70 4.56
C ILE A 36 5.15 4.35 5.47
N LYS A 37 5.21 3.19 6.14
CA LYS A 37 4.15 2.75 7.06
C LYS A 37 4.03 3.66 8.28
N GLU A 38 5.14 4.10 8.86
CA GLU A 38 5.14 5.03 9.99
C GLU A 38 4.45 6.35 9.61
N LYS A 39 4.84 6.96 8.48
CA LYS A 39 4.21 8.18 7.97
C LYS A 39 2.73 7.99 7.61
N ALA A 40 2.38 6.83 7.08
CA ALA A 40 1.01 6.50 6.74
C ALA A 40 0.15 6.29 7.99
N ALA A 41 0.69 5.71 9.06
CA ALA A 41 -0.01 5.53 10.33
C ALA A 41 -0.37 6.89 10.97
N GLU A 42 0.47 7.92 10.80
CA GLU A 42 0.13 9.29 11.21
C GLU A 42 -1.09 9.85 10.47
N ARG A 43 -1.34 9.41 9.24
CA ARG A 43 -2.41 9.91 8.36
C ARG A 43 -3.69 9.09 8.42
N TYR A 44 -3.57 7.78 8.51
CA TYR A 44 -4.68 6.83 8.39
C TYR A 44 -4.99 6.10 9.71
N GLY A 45 -4.23 6.37 10.77
CA GLY A 45 -4.37 5.73 12.06
C GLY A 45 -3.74 4.35 12.13
N ASP A 46 -4.02 3.64 13.22
CA ASP A 46 -3.53 2.28 13.48
C ASP A 46 -4.37 1.26 12.70
N ILE A 47 -4.16 1.21 11.39
CA ILE A 47 -4.76 0.23 10.49
C ILE A 47 -3.68 -0.69 9.89
N PRO A 48 -4.02 -1.93 9.46
CA PRO A 48 -3.06 -2.80 8.81
C PRO A 48 -2.57 -2.21 7.49
N LEU A 49 -1.30 -1.82 7.41
CA LEU A 49 -0.71 -1.22 6.21
C LEU A 49 0.23 -2.18 5.48
N GLU A 50 0.07 -2.28 4.16
CA GLU A 50 0.93 -3.04 3.25
C GLU A 50 1.44 -2.12 2.14
N VAL A 51 2.76 -2.16 1.88
CA VAL A 51 3.36 -1.45 0.74
C VAL A 51 3.55 -2.47 -0.37
N VAL A 52 2.90 -2.23 -1.51
CA VAL A 52 2.93 -3.10 -2.67
C VAL A 52 3.69 -2.42 -3.79
N TYR A 53 4.77 -3.05 -4.24
CA TYR A 53 5.51 -2.64 -5.42
C TYR A 53 4.99 -3.38 -6.66
N ILE A 54 4.65 -2.64 -7.71
CA ILE A 54 4.26 -3.19 -9.00
C ILE A 54 5.32 -2.85 -10.03
N TYR A 55 6.04 -3.86 -10.49
CA TYR A 55 7.04 -3.74 -11.54
C TYR A 55 6.37 -3.70 -12.91
N ARG A 56 6.82 -2.79 -13.78
CA ARG A 56 6.27 -2.60 -15.14
C ARG A 56 6.75 -3.69 -16.11
N SER A 57 6.44 -4.95 -15.80
CA SER A 57 6.88 -6.14 -16.54
C SER A 57 6.01 -6.46 -17.75
N LYS A 58 4.80 -5.89 -17.84
CA LYS A 58 3.83 -6.10 -18.92
C LYS A 58 3.35 -4.75 -19.48
N PRO A 59 2.80 -4.71 -20.72
CA PRO A 59 2.28 -3.47 -21.29
C PRO A 59 1.08 -2.87 -20.54
N THR A 60 0.37 -3.68 -19.75
CA THR A 60 -0.80 -3.28 -18.96
C THR A 60 -0.53 -3.45 -17.47
N LEU A 61 -1.22 -2.64 -16.66
CA LEU A 61 -1.26 -2.82 -15.21
C LEU A 61 -2.09 -4.06 -14.84
N GLY A 62 -3.27 -4.21 -15.45
CA GLY A 62 -4.16 -5.37 -15.24
C GLY A 62 -4.92 -5.33 -13.91
N VAL A 63 -5.45 -4.17 -13.52
CA VAL A 63 -6.21 -4.00 -12.28
C VAL A 63 -7.55 -3.35 -12.59
N ALA A 64 -8.61 -3.84 -11.96
CA ALA A 64 -9.90 -3.15 -11.90
C ALA A 64 -10.19 -2.72 -10.47
N ILE A 65 -10.67 -1.48 -10.32
CA ILE A 65 -11.08 -0.92 -9.03
C ILE A 65 -12.58 -0.59 -9.06
N GLU A 66 -13.20 -0.63 -7.90
CA GLU A 66 -14.48 0.02 -7.63
C GLU A 66 -14.28 1.13 -6.60
N GLY A 67 -15.32 1.92 -6.38
CA GLY A 67 -15.34 2.92 -5.33
C GLY A 67 -14.65 4.24 -5.69
N GLY A 68 -14.57 5.12 -4.69
CA GLY A 68 -14.17 6.51 -4.81
C GLY A 68 -15.19 7.40 -4.09
N ALA A 69 -14.76 8.59 -3.67
CA ALA A 69 -15.49 9.45 -2.73
C ALA A 69 -16.89 9.86 -3.23
N ASN A 70 -17.12 9.83 -4.54
CA ASN A 70 -18.40 10.13 -5.17
C ASN A 70 -19.28 8.90 -5.43
N THR A 71 -19.04 7.79 -4.73
CA THR A 71 -19.77 6.52 -4.91
C THR A 71 -20.22 5.94 -3.57
N ARG A 72 -21.05 4.89 -3.59
CA ARG A 72 -21.48 4.18 -2.37
C ARG A 72 -20.33 3.49 -1.61
N GLN A 73 -19.24 3.20 -2.31
CA GLN A 73 -18.02 2.63 -1.76
C GLN A 73 -16.98 3.77 -1.75
N PRO A 74 -16.87 4.57 -0.69
CA PRO A 74 -16.11 5.82 -0.74
C PRO A 74 -14.60 5.61 -0.93
N LEU A 75 -14.09 4.42 -0.60
CA LEU A 75 -12.68 4.08 -0.75
C LEU A 75 -12.41 3.24 -2.01
N PRO A 76 -11.34 3.52 -2.77
CA PRO A 76 -10.98 2.74 -3.94
C PRO A 76 -10.55 1.32 -3.55
N LYS A 77 -11.28 0.31 -4.05
CA LYS A 77 -11.04 -1.09 -3.71
C LYS A 77 -10.76 -1.92 -4.96
N VAL A 78 -9.75 -2.77 -4.90
CA VAL A 78 -9.38 -3.70 -5.98
C VAL A 78 -10.43 -4.80 -6.07
N ILE A 79 -11.07 -4.94 -7.23
CA ILE A 79 -12.08 -5.97 -7.51
C ILE A 79 -11.58 -7.05 -8.46
N ASN A 80 -10.50 -6.79 -9.20
CA ASN A 80 -9.88 -7.77 -10.07
C ASN A 80 -8.39 -7.48 -10.28
N VAL A 81 -7.59 -8.55 -10.33
CA VAL A 81 -6.19 -8.53 -10.74
C VAL A 81 -6.04 -9.52 -11.89
N GLN A 82 -5.83 -8.99 -13.09
CA GLN A 82 -5.89 -9.73 -14.34
C GLN A 82 -4.59 -10.53 -14.58
N PRO A 83 -4.68 -11.86 -14.82
CA PRO A 83 -3.54 -12.66 -15.26
C PRO A 83 -2.88 -12.07 -16.51
N GLY A 84 -1.55 -12.01 -16.50
CA GLY A 84 -0.75 -11.43 -17.58
C GLY A 84 -0.61 -9.89 -17.54
N GLY A 85 -1.18 -9.21 -16.53
CA GLY A 85 -0.89 -7.81 -16.22
C GLY A 85 0.27 -7.66 -15.23
N SER A 86 0.87 -6.46 -15.19
CA SER A 86 2.01 -6.16 -14.31
C SER A 86 1.71 -6.36 -12.82
N ALA A 87 0.49 -6.04 -12.39
CA ALA A 87 0.06 -6.22 -11.01
C ALA A 87 0.00 -7.71 -10.60
N TYR A 88 -0.47 -8.57 -11.51
CA TYR A 88 -0.52 -10.02 -11.28
C TYR A 88 0.88 -10.62 -11.17
N GLU A 89 1.78 -10.25 -12.09
CA GLU A 89 3.17 -10.76 -12.11
C GLU A 89 3.98 -10.30 -10.90
N SER A 90 3.68 -9.11 -10.36
CA SER A 90 4.35 -8.61 -9.16
C SER A 90 3.86 -9.30 -7.88
N GLY A 91 2.69 -9.94 -7.90
CA GLY A 91 2.18 -10.83 -6.84
C GLY A 91 1.74 -10.18 -5.54
N GLY A 92 2.06 -8.90 -5.28
CA GLY A 92 1.72 -8.23 -4.03
C GLY A 92 0.28 -7.71 -3.94
N LEU A 93 -0.35 -7.34 -5.06
CA LEU A 93 -1.70 -6.77 -5.07
C LEU A 93 -2.77 -7.88 -5.13
N ARG A 94 -3.78 -7.80 -4.26
CA ARG A 94 -4.86 -8.79 -4.16
C ARG A 94 -6.24 -8.15 -4.29
N VAL A 95 -7.23 -8.95 -4.70
CA VAL A 95 -8.65 -8.56 -4.66
C VAL A 95 -9.07 -8.32 -3.22
N GLY A 96 -9.79 -7.22 -2.96
CA GLY A 96 -10.18 -6.79 -1.61
C GLY A 96 -9.27 -5.70 -1.03
N HIS A 97 -8.05 -5.54 -1.53
CA HIS A 97 -7.17 -4.44 -1.12
C HIS A 97 -7.82 -3.08 -1.40
N VAL A 98 -7.71 -2.20 -0.42
CA VAL A 98 -8.10 -0.79 -0.52
C VAL A 98 -6.86 0.03 -0.80
N ILE A 99 -6.90 0.86 -1.83
CA ILE A 99 -5.76 1.70 -2.22
C ILE A 99 -5.86 3.01 -1.46
N LEU A 100 -4.89 3.27 -0.58
CA LEU A 100 -4.79 4.50 0.21
C LEU A 100 -3.94 5.54 -0.51
N GLU A 101 -2.80 5.12 -1.08
CA GLU A 101 -1.88 5.98 -1.80
C GLU A 101 -1.30 5.33 -3.05
N VAL A 102 -0.93 6.17 -4.02
CA VAL A 102 -0.23 5.80 -5.25
C VAL A 102 1.04 6.65 -5.34
N ASN A 103 2.22 6.04 -5.24
CA ASN A 103 3.51 6.73 -5.20
C ASN A 103 3.55 7.88 -4.16
N GLY A 104 3.02 7.64 -2.96
CA GLY A 104 2.93 8.65 -1.89
C GLY A 104 1.81 9.70 -2.05
N GLN A 105 1.04 9.66 -3.14
CA GLN A 105 -0.10 10.56 -3.35
C GLN A 105 -1.39 9.93 -2.84
N PRO A 106 -2.18 10.62 -1.98
CA PRO A 106 -3.40 10.07 -1.42
C PRO A 106 -4.47 9.85 -2.49
N ALA A 107 -5.03 8.64 -2.51
CA ALA A 107 -6.20 8.27 -3.31
C ALA A 107 -7.51 8.43 -2.52
N VAL A 108 -7.46 8.42 -1.19
CA VAL A 108 -8.60 8.70 -0.31
C VAL A 108 -9.14 10.10 -0.58
N GLY A 109 -10.47 10.23 -0.70
CA GLY A 109 -11.14 11.50 -0.99
C GLY A 109 -11.22 11.84 -2.49
N LEU A 110 -10.50 11.10 -3.36
CA LEU A 110 -10.63 11.28 -4.80
C LEU A 110 -11.90 10.62 -5.35
N SER A 111 -12.43 11.19 -6.44
CA SER A 111 -13.49 10.53 -7.19
C SER A 111 -13.00 9.21 -7.81
N HIS A 112 -13.93 8.35 -8.20
CA HIS A 112 -13.59 7.12 -8.93
C HIS A 112 -12.70 7.40 -10.15
N SER A 113 -13.08 8.39 -10.97
CA SER A 113 -12.35 8.78 -12.17
C SER A 113 -10.97 9.36 -11.87
N ASP A 114 -10.84 10.18 -10.83
CA ASP A 114 -9.55 10.78 -10.46
C ASP A 114 -8.60 9.73 -9.90
N THR A 115 -9.12 8.78 -9.12
CA THR A 115 -8.33 7.64 -8.64
C THR A 115 -7.83 6.78 -9.79
N ALA A 116 -8.70 6.41 -10.72
CA ALA A 116 -8.32 5.62 -11.89
C ALA A 116 -7.27 6.34 -12.73
N ARG A 117 -7.41 7.66 -12.89
CA ARG A 117 -6.45 8.51 -13.57
C ARG A 117 -5.09 8.52 -12.86
N LEU A 118 -5.07 8.74 -11.55
CA LEU A 118 -3.86 8.75 -10.72
C LEU A 118 -3.07 7.44 -10.88
N ILE A 119 -3.74 6.29 -10.77
CA ILE A 119 -3.14 4.97 -10.95
C ILE A 119 -2.58 4.81 -12.37
N ALA A 120 -3.34 5.23 -13.38
CA ALA A 120 -2.92 5.10 -14.78
C ALA A 120 -1.72 5.99 -15.12
N GLU A 121 -1.67 7.23 -14.61
CA GLU A 121 -0.55 8.15 -14.77
C GLU A 121 0.71 7.62 -14.06
N ALA A 122 0.56 7.11 -12.84
CA ALA A 122 1.63 6.46 -12.10
C ALA A 122 2.22 5.26 -12.86
N PHE A 123 1.39 4.40 -13.44
CA PHE A 123 1.86 3.27 -14.23
C PHE A 123 2.54 3.70 -15.55
N LYS A 124 2.05 4.75 -16.20
CA LYS A 124 2.62 5.27 -17.46
C LYS A 124 3.96 5.98 -17.28
N ASN A 125 4.23 6.55 -16.09
CA ASN A 125 5.50 7.19 -15.81
C ASN A 125 6.65 6.17 -15.90
N LYS A 126 7.63 6.42 -16.78
CA LYS A 126 8.78 5.54 -17.05
C LYS A 126 10.06 5.97 -16.33
N ASP A 127 10.02 7.03 -15.54
CA ASP A 127 11.17 7.49 -14.76
C ASP A 127 11.55 6.50 -13.64
N ASN A 128 10.64 5.56 -13.34
CA ASN A 128 10.85 4.46 -12.40
C ASN A 128 10.46 3.14 -13.10
N ASP A 129 11.05 2.02 -12.69
CA ASP A 129 10.74 0.68 -13.18
C ASP A 129 9.56 0.02 -12.43
N ARG A 130 9.25 0.52 -11.22
CA ARG A 130 8.08 0.14 -10.41
C ARG A 130 7.20 1.31 -10.01
N MET A 131 5.95 1.03 -9.67
CA MET A 131 5.08 1.95 -8.92
C MET A 131 4.84 1.38 -7.53
N GLU A 132 4.57 2.25 -6.58
CA GLU A 132 4.28 1.93 -5.19
C GLU A 132 2.80 2.18 -4.91
N LEU A 133 2.16 1.22 -4.26
CA LEU A 133 0.83 1.35 -3.72
C LEU A 133 0.89 1.15 -2.21
N LEU A 134 0.36 2.10 -1.45
CA LEU A 134 0.03 1.86 -0.06
C LEU A 134 -1.40 1.31 -0.01
N VAL A 135 -1.55 0.11 0.53
CA VAL A 135 -2.84 -0.57 0.61
C VAL A 135 -3.14 -1.05 2.02
N THR A 136 -4.41 -1.34 2.25
CA THR A 136 -4.90 -1.99 3.46
C THR A 136 -5.95 -3.03 3.10
N GLU A 137 -6.25 -3.92 4.02
CA GLU A 137 -7.38 -4.84 3.90
C GLU A 137 -8.67 -4.09 4.26
N TRP A 138 -9.77 -4.40 3.55
CA TRP A 138 -11.07 -3.86 3.93
C TRP A 138 -11.51 -4.41 5.29
N SER A 139 -11.93 -3.54 6.20
CA SER A 139 -12.57 -3.91 7.46
C SER A 139 -13.77 -3.00 7.75
N ASP A 140 -14.73 -3.48 8.53
CA ASP A 140 -15.91 -2.67 8.91
C ASP A 140 -15.49 -1.38 9.65
N THR A 141 -14.42 -1.47 10.45
CA THR A 141 -13.85 -0.34 11.18
C THR A 141 -13.05 0.61 10.28
N LEU A 142 -12.61 0.19 9.10
CA LEU A 142 -11.79 1.02 8.21
C LEU A 142 -12.50 2.31 7.83
N LEU A 143 -13.79 2.24 7.49
CA LEU A 143 -14.56 3.43 7.13
C LEU A 143 -14.70 4.38 8.32
N ASP A 144 -15.00 3.85 9.50
CA ASP A 144 -15.13 4.65 10.72
C ASP A 144 -13.81 5.35 11.03
N THR A 145 -12.68 4.64 10.98
CA THR A 145 -11.37 5.25 11.19
C THR A 145 -11.10 6.34 10.16
N ILE A 146 -11.29 6.06 8.87
CA ILE A 146 -11.00 7.03 7.80
C ILE A 146 -11.92 8.26 7.83
N THR A 147 -13.19 8.09 8.24
CA THR A 147 -14.18 9.19 8.29
C THR A 147 -14.18 9.94 9.61
N VAL A 148 -14.14 9.25 10.74
CA VAL A 148 -14.34 9.80 12.09
C VAL A 148 -13.02 10.16 12.75
N ASP A 149 -12.05 9.24 12.74
CA ASP A 149 -10.80 9.43 13.50
C ASP A 149 -9.80 10.33 12.76
N VAL A 150 -9.68 10.15 11.43
CA VAL A 150 -8.74 10.96 10.62
C VAL A 150 -9.40 12.03 9.76
N GLY A 151 -10.74 12.03 9.64
CA GLY A 151 -11.49 13.10 8.98
C GLY A 151 -11.19 13.26 7.47
N LEU A 152 -10.76 12.20 6.79
CA LEU A 152 -10.32 12.25 5.38
C LEU A 152 -11.47 12.14 4.38
N LEU A 153 -12.65 11.74 4.82
CA LEU A 153 -13.85 11.63 3.99
C LEU A 153 -14.95 12.52 4.61
N GLN A 154 -15.42 13.49 3.84
CA GLN A 154 -16.61 14.27 4.19
C GLN A 154 -17.84 13.55 3.64
N VAL A 155 -18.68 13.02 4.53
CA VAL A 155 -20.01 12.48 4.19
C VAL A 155 -21.03 13.59 3.97
#